data_AF-A0A820CFJ1-F1
#
_entry.id   AF-A0A820CFJ1-F1
#
_cell.length_a   1.000
_cell.length_b   1.000
_cell.length_c   1.000
_cell.angle_alpha   90.00
_cell.angle_beta   90.00
_cell.angle_gamma   90.00
#
_symmetry.space_group_name_H-M   'P 1'
#
loop_
_entity.id
_entity.type
_entity.pdbx_description
1 polymer ?
#
loop_
_entity_poly.entity_id
_entity_poly.type
_entity_poly.pdbx_seq_one_letter_code
_entity_poly.pdbx_strand_id
1 'polypeptide(L)'
;MDSFQPDIRLSSFQRPRSDMNIASGIPKFFALEMIHQEGNPYLRDDTVFIKIMVDFTDIQKTLLPYGLSLNVGLPIHTQQTMVKQETKRRSQQQSDEQPHISPE
;
A
#
# COMPACT_ATOMS: atom_id res chain seq x y z
N MET A 1 -11.45 -15.07 6.57
CA MET A 1 -11.11 -13.64 6.50
C MET A 1 -11.77 -13.10 5.26
N ASP A 2 -12.63 -12.09 5.39
CA ASP A 2 -13.24 -11.43 4.23
C ASP A 2 -12.17 -10.57 3.55
N SER A 3 -11.44 -11.17 2.63
CA SER A 3 -10.48 -10.47 1.78
C SER A 3 -11.23 -9.85 0.61
N PHE A 4 -11.12 -8.53 0.49
CA PHE A 4 -11.66 -7.77 -0.62
C PHE A 4 -10.94 -8.16 -1.93
N GLN A 5 -11.69 -8.49 -2.99
CA GLN A 5 -11.12 -8.72 -4.32
C GLN A 5 -11.44 -7.53 -5.23
N PRO A 6 -10.43 -6.77 -5.69
CA PRO A 6 -10.66 -5.64 -6.59
C PRO A 6 -11.24 -6.09 -7.93
N ASP A 7 -12.37 -5.50 -8.33
CA ASP A 7 -12.95 -5.65 -9.67
C ASP A 7 -12.69 -4.36 -10.46
N ILE A 8 -11.84 -4.47 -11.49
CA ILE A 8 -11.44 -3.37 -12.37
C ILE A 8 -12.60 -2.70 -13.12
N ARG A 9 -13.76 -3.37 -13.19
CA ARG A 9 -14.97 -2.81 -13.81
C ARG A 9 -15.68 -1.82 -12.89
N LEU A 10 -15.42 -1.87 -11.59
CA LEU A 10 -15.98 -0.94 -10.62
C LEU A 10 -15.24 0.39 -10.67
N SER A 11 -15.99 1.49 -10.58
CA SER A 11 -15.46 2.85 -10.54
C SER A 11 -14.45 3.07 -9.40
N SER A 12 -14.54 2.27 -8.33
CA SER A 12 -13.59 2.27 -7.21
C SER A 12 -12.14 1.95 -7.61
N PHE A 13 -11.93 1.16 -8.67
CA PHE A 13 -10.59 0.70 -9.10
C PHE A 13 -10.16 1.23 -10.47
N GLN A 14 -10.94 2.15 -11.05
CA GLN A 14 -10.55 2.82 -12.29
C GLN A 14 -9.59 3.97 -12.02
N ARG A 15 -9.00 4.52 -13.10
CA ARG A 15 -8.19 5.74 -13.00
C ARG A 15 -9.03 6.88 -12.40
N PRO A 16 -8.56 7.54 -11.32
CA PRO A 16 -9.27 8.66 -10.72
C PRO A 16 -9.56 9.78 -11.73
N ARG A 17 -10.78 10.32 -11.64
CA ARG A 17 -11.25 11.48 -12.44
C ARG A 17 -11.46 12.73 -11.58
N SER A 18 -11.19 12.62 -10.29
CA SER A 18 -11.31 13.64 -9.24
C SER A 18 -10.28 13.31 -8.15
N ASP A 19 -10.32 14.03 -7.03
CA ASP A 19 -9.39 13.85 -5.90
C ASP A 19 -9.38 12.42 -5.32
N MET A 20 -10.50 11.68 -5.42
CA MET A 20 -10.62 10.32 -4.89
C MET A 20 -11.62 9.47 -5.69
N ASN A 21 -11.36 8.17 -5.74
CA ASN A 21 -12.31 7.18 -6.26
C ASN A 21 -13.45 6.93 -5.25
N ILE A 22 -14.53 6.31 -5.74
CA ILE A 22 -15.61 5.84 -4.88
C ILE A 22 -15.07 4.78 -3.92
N ALA A 23 -15.32 4.97 -2.62
CA ALA A 23 -14.88 4.05 -1.57
C ALA A 23 -15.42 2.63 -1.80
N SER A 24 -14.59 1.63 -1.55
CA SER A 24 -14.95 0.21 -1.57
C SER A 24 -14.50 -0.43 -0.26
N GLY A 25 -15.31 -1.33 0.28
CA GLY A 25 -15.05 -1.95 1.58
C GLY A 25 -16.17 -2.89 2.02
N ILE A 26 -16.20 -3.19 3.31
CA ILE A 26 -17.18 -4.09 3.93
C ILE A 26 -18.13 -3.23 4.79
N PRO A 27 -19.39 -2.99 4.36
CA PRO A 27 -20.30 -2.11 5.09
C PRO A 27 -20.58 -2.54 6.53
N LYS A 28 -20.48 -3.85 6.80
CA LYS A 28 -20.63 -4.45 8.14
C LYS A 28 -19.29 -4.99 8.65
N PHE A 29 -18.25 -4.17 8.59
CA PHE A 29 -16.89 -4.54 8.98
C PHE A 29 -16.79 -5.00 10.45
N PHE A 30 -17.52 -4.35 11.35
CA PHE A 30 -17.46 -4.62 12.78
C PHE A 30 -18.82 -4.39 13.45
N ALA A 31 -19.15 -5.22 14.44
CA ALA A 31 -20.41 -5.09 15.18
C ALA A 31 -20.34 -3.91 16.15
N LEU A 32 -21.29 -2.98 16.07
CA LEU A 32 -21.31 -1.79 16.92
C LEU A 32 -21.40 -2.13 18.41
N GLU A 33 -22.12 -3.20 18.75
CA GLU A 33 -22.28 -3.70 20.12
C GLU A 33 -20.94 -4.04 20.78
N MET A 34 -19.97 -4.54 20.01
CA MET A 34 -18.62 -4.85 20.51
C MET A 34 -17.81 -3.59 20.85
N ILE A 35 -18.08 -2.45 20.21
CA ILE A 35 -17.42 -1.18 20.51
C ILE A 35 -17.91 -0.63 21.85
N HIS A 36 -19.20 -0.78 22.13
CA HIS A 36 -19.82 -0.30 23.37
C HIS A 36 -19.62 -1.24 24.57
N GLN A 37 -19.15 -2.46 24.33
CA GLN A 37 -18.88 -3.42 25.39
C GLN A 37 -17.74 -2.89 26.29
N GLU A 38 -18.02 -2.79 27.59
CA GLU A 38 -17.04 -2.37 28.59
C GLU A 38 -15.85 -3.35 28.62
N GLY A 39 -14.63 -2.81 28.61
CA GLY A 39 -13.40 -3.61 28.60
C GLY A 39 -13.08 -4.31 27.26
N ASN A 40 -13.73 -3.93 26.16
CA ASN A 40 -13.36 -4.48 24.85
C ASN A 40 -11.92 -4.06 24.45
N PRO A 41 -11.16 -4.91 23.75
CA PRO A 41 -9.77 -4.63 23.41
C PRO A 41 -9.60 -3.68 22.21
N TYR A 42 -10.68 -3.27 21.55
CA TYR A 42 -10.65 -2.52 20.28
C TYR A 42 -10.78 -1.01 20.48
N LEU A 43 -11.42 -0.56 21.56
CA LEU A 43 -11.56 0.83 21.96
C LEU A 43 -10.79 1.07 23.27
N ARG A 44 -9.82 1.97 23.22
CA ARG A 44 -9.03 2.36 24.40
C ARG A 44 -8.81 3.86 24.39
N ASP A 45 -9.06 4.53 25.51
CA ASP A 45 -8.85 5.97 25.65
C ASP A 45 -9.54 6.76 24.51
N ASP A 46 -10.80 6.40 24.20
CA ASP A 46 -11.60 6.95 23.09
C ASP A 46 -10.92 6.87 21.71
N THR A 47 -10.03 5.89 21.53
CA THR A 47 -9.20 5.73 20.32
C THR A 47 -9.28 4.30 19.78
N VAL A 48 -9.34 4.20 18.44
CA VAL A 48 -9.28 2.94 17.69
C VAL A 48 -8.14 2.98 16.69
N PHE A 49 -7.58 1.80 16.38
CA PHE A 49 -6.52 1.65 15.37
C PHE A 49 -7.04 0.83 14.20
N ILE A 50 -6.94 1.39 12.99
CA ILE A 50 -7.31 0.70 11.75
C ILE A 50 -6.03 0.49 10.94
N LYS A 51 -5.75 -0.77 10.58
CA LYS A 51 -4.61 -1.13 9.72
C LYS A 51 -5.13 -1.60 8.37
N ILE A 52 -4.68 -0.93 7.31
CA ILE A 52 -4.95 -1.31 5.92
C ILE A 52 -3.69 -1.95 5.34
N MET A 53 -3.85 -3.09 4.68
CA MET A 53 -2.75 -3.78 4.00
C MET A 53 -3.08 -3.88 2.51
N VAL A 54 -2.17 -3.39 1.68
CA VAL A 54 -2.27 -3.48 0.22
C VAL A 54 -1.19 -4.45 -0.24
N ASP A 55 -1.59 -5.48 -0.98
CA ASP A 55 -0.64 -6.40 -1.58
C ASP A 55 -0.01 -5.76 -2.82
N PHE A 56 1.33 -5.74 -2.83
CA PHE A 56 2.12 -5.19 -3.92
C PHE A 56 2.96 -6.26 -4.63
N THR A 57 2.73 -7.54 -4.35
CA THR A 57 3.53 -8.66 -4.88
C THR A 57 3.53 -8.68 -6.42
N ASP A 58 2.40 -8.35 -7.04
CA ASP A 58 2.23 -8.34 -8.50
C ASP A 58 2.46 -6.97 -9.15
N ILE A 59 2.91 -5.97 -8.37
CA ILE A 59 3.24 -4.66 -8.93
C ILE A 59 4.50 -4.76 -9.79
N GLN A 60 4.40 -4.25 -11.02
CA GLN A 60 5.57 -4.08 -11.89
C GLN A 60 6.64 -3.28 -11.14
N LYS A 61 7.87 -3.77 -11.14
CA LYS A 61 9.01 -3.18 -10.41
C LYS A 61 9.24 -1.69 -10.75
N THR A 62 8.77 -1.24 -11.90
CA THR A 62 8.78 0.17 -12.33
C THR A 62 7.88 1.08 -11.50
N LEU A 63 6.87 0.55 -10.81
CA LEU A 63 5.90 1.28 -10.00
C LEU A 63 6.24 1.29 -8.50
N LEU A 64 7.37 0.70 -8.10
CA LEU A 64 7.85 0.66 -6.71
C LEU A 64 7.95 2.03 -6.01
N PRO A 65 8.35 3.14 -6.69
CA PRO A 65 8.33 4.46 -6.05
C PRO A 65 6.95 4.84 -5.51
N TYR A 66 5.89 4.39 -6.18
CA TYR A 66 4.51 4.61 -5.78
C TYR A 66 4.10 3.65 -4.65
N GLY A 67 4.50 2.37 -4.70
CA GLY A 67 4.24 1.39 -3.63
C GLY A 67 4.80 1.79 -2.27
N LEU A 68 5.98 2.42 -2.24
CA LEU A 68 6.62 2.89 -0.99
C LEU A 68 6.04 4.20 -0.46
N SER A 69 5.54 5.08 -1.34
CA SER A 69 4.85 6.33 -0.94
C SER A 69 3.44 6.11 -0.40
N LEU A 70 2.86 4.92 -0.58
CA LEU A 70 1.52 4.60 -0.09
C LEU A 70 1.48 4.27 1.41
N ASN A 71 2.64 4.18 2.07
CA ASN A 71 2.71 3.89 3.51
C ASN A 71 2.44 5.14 4.35
N VAL A 72 1.18 5.59 4.34
CA VAL A 72 0.68 6.84 4.97
C VAL A 72 0.99 6.97 6.47
N GLY A 73 1.34 5.88 7.16
CA GLY A 73 1.75 5.90 8.57
C GLY A 73 3.18 6.38 8.82
N LEU A 74 4.01 6.53 7.77
CA LEU A 74 5.38 7.02 7.90
C LEU A 74 5.46 8.50 7.47
N PRO A 75 6.25 9.34 8.18
CA PRO A 75 6.51 10.71 7.75
C PRO A 75 7.03 10.78 6.30
N ILE A 76 6.64 11.82 5.56
CA ILE A 76 6.98 12.00 4.14
C ILE A 76 8.49 11.88 3.86
N HIS A 77 9.34 12.40 4.73
CA HIS A 77 10.80 12.35 4.57
C HIS A 77 11.33 10.92 4.65
N THR A 78 10.71 10.07 5.48
CA THR A 78 11.07 8.66 5.64
C THR A 78 10.71 7.91 4.37
N GLN A 79 9.49 8.13 3.85
CA GLN A 79 9.05 7.55 2.58
C GLN A 79 9.96 7.96 1.42
N GLN A 80 10.32 9.24 1.31
CA GLN A 80 11.23 9.75 0.27
C GLN A 80 12.62 9.11 0.35
N THR A 81 13.13 8.89 1.56
CA THR A 81 14.42 8.22 1.79
C THR A 81 14.38 6.76 1.33
N MET A 82 13.32 6.03 1.68
CA MET A 82 13.12 4.64 1.30
C MET A 82 13.01 4.48 -0.24
N VAL A 83 12.26 5.36 -0.90
CA VAL A 83 12.17 5.40 -2.38
C VAL A 83 13.56 5.60 -2.99
N LYS A 84 14.31 6.61 -2.52
CA LYS A 84 15.64 6.93 -3.04
C LYS A 84 16.65 5.78 -2.83
N GLN A 85 16.59 5.10 -1.70
CA GLN A 85 17.45 3.95 -1.40
C GLN A 85 17.16 2.76 -2.31
N GLU A 86 15.89 2.41 -2.49
CA GLU A 86 15.50 1.29 -3.36
C GLU A 86 15.80 1.57 -4.83
N THR A 87 15.61 2.80 -5.31
CA THR A 87 16.02 3.21 -6.67
C THR A 87 17.53 3.04 -6.86
N LYS A 88 18.35 3.51 -5.90
CA LYS A 88 19.82 3.36 -5.96
C LYS A 88 20.27 1.91 -5.95
N ARG A 89 19.74 1.10 -5.03
CA ARG A 89 20.05 -0.34 -4.91
C ARG A 89 19.84 -1.07 -6.24
N ARG A 90 18.83 -0.65 -7.02
CA ARG A 90 18.54 -1.21 -8.35
C ARG A 90 19.40 -0.66 -9.46
N SER A 91 19.75 0.62 -9.46
CA SER A 91 20.72 1.17 -10.40
C SER A 91 22.08 0.45 -10.29
N GLN A 92 22.46 0.03 -9.09
CA GLN A 92 23.63 -0.84 -8.87
C GLN A 92 23.42 -2.27 -9.39
N GLN A 93 22.24 -2.88 -9.21
CA GLN A 93 21.98 -4.24 -9.69
C GLN A 93 21.89 -4.34 -11.22
N GLN A 94 21.37 -3.31 -11.91
CA GLN A 94 21.31 -3.27 -13.37
C GLN A 94 22.69 -3.08 -14.03
N SER A 95 23.66 -2.47 -13.34
CA SER A 95 25.04 -2.39 -13.84
C SER A 95 25.80 -3.71 -13.72
N ASP A 96 25.41 -4.59 -12.79
CA ASP A 96 26.08 -5.87 -12.56
C ASP A 96 25.57 -7.01 -13.49
N GLU A 97 24.44 -6.81 -14.19
CA GLU A 97 23.83 -7.81 -15.08
C GLU A 97 24.14 -7.64 -16.58
N GLN A 98 25.01 -6.69 -16.99
CA GLN A 98 25.50 -6.66 -18.38
C GLN A 98 26.60 -7.73 -18.57
N PRO A 99 26.38 -8.78 -19.39
CA PRO A 99 27.48 -9.65 -19.77
C PRO A 99 28.44 -8.85 -20.63
N HIS A 100 29.70 -8.86 -20.24
CA HIS A 100 30.82 -8.33 -21.01
C HIS A 100 30.84 -9.06 -22.37
N ILE A 101 30.27 -8.45 -23.40
CA ILE A 101 30.47 -8.88 -24.77
C ILE A 101 31.86 -8.34 -25.14
N SER A 102 32.87 -9.20 -25.06
CA SER A 102 34.22 -8.87 -25.55
C SER A 102 34.15 -8.70 -27.07
N PRO A 103 34.69 -7.60 -27.63
CA PRO A 103 34.96 -7.53 -29.05
C PRO A 103 36.31 -8.23 -29.35
N GLU A 104 36.29 -8.96 -30.48
CA GLU A 104 37.36 -9.74 -31.16
C GLU A 104 37.69 -11.15 -30.63
#